data_AF-A0A5N6NXK5-F1
#
_entry.id   AF-A0A5N6NXK5-F1
#
_cell.length_a   1.000
_cell.length_b   1.000
_cell.length_c   1.000
_cell.angle_alpha   90.00
_cell.angle_beta   90.00
_cell.angle_gamma   90.00
#
_symmetry.space_group_name_H-M   'P 1'
#
loop_
_entity.id
_entity.type
_entity.pdbx_description
1 polymer ?
#
loop_
_entity_poly.entity_id
_entity_poly.type
_entity_poly.pdbx_seq_one_letter_code
_entity_poly.pdbx_strand_id
1 'polypeptide(L)'
;MDENGELKTTKVPVVQEVARRGIFPQRFIASVAELAGAMETPPVIDIAKLQSDCSRTEELQRLAQAAKDWGLFLIKNHGVVLEDAKDVVKSFFALTFEEKKLTVGSYNNVDNMGYGKNFVKSQHQPLDWIDRLTMIAAPPVTNGLSVWPHKPPNFRFI
;
A
#
# COMPACT_ATOMS: atom_id res chain seq x y z
N MET A 1 -12.05 21.25 6.94
CA MET A 1 -11.74 22.48 6.18
C MET A 1 -11.48 23.60 7.17
N ASP A 2 -10.66 24.59 6.84
CA ASP A 2 -10.59 25.83 7.61
C ASP A 2 -11.67 26.83 7.20
N GLU A 3 -11.66 27.98 7.84
CA GLU A 3 -12.57 29.09 7.59
C GLU A 3 -12.54 29.62 6.15
N ASN A 4 -11.54 29.23 5.35
CA ASN A 4 -11.38 29.59 3.94
C ASN A 4 -11.77 28.46 2.98
N GLY A 5 -12.29 27.33 3.47
CA GLY A 5 -12.65 26.18 2.65
C GLY A 5 -11.47 25.29 2.24
N GLU A 6 -10.26 25.54 2.76
CA GLU A 6 -9.09 24.71 2.46
C GLU A 6 -9.06 23.45 3.32
N LEU A 7 -8.64 22.33 2.72
CA LEU A 7 -8.43 21.08 3.43
C LEU A 7 -7.22 21.23 4.37
N LYS A 8 -7.46 21.50 5.65
CA LYS A 8 -6.46 21.38 6.73
C LYS A 8 -5.89 19.95 6.78
N THR A 9 -4.80 19.72 6.07
CA THR A 9 -4.07 18.46 6.12
C THR A 9 -3.01 18.53 7.22
N THR A 10 -2.91 17.48 8.03
CA THR A 10 -1.82 17.37 9.01
C THR A 10 -0.83 16.32 8.52
N LYS A 11 0.46 16.68 8.50
CA LYS A 11 1.53 15.75 8.18
C LYS A 11 1.64 14.70 9.28
N VAL A 12 1.50 13.44 8.90
CA VAL A 12 1.70 12.30 9.81
C VAL A 12 3.21 12.09 10.03
N PRO A 13 3.68 11.86 11.27
CA PRO A 13 5.07 11.56 11.52
C PRO A 13 5.46 10.22 10.89
N VAL A 14 6.74 10.06 10.54
CA VAL A 14 7.27 8.81 9.98
C VAL A 14 7.26 7.74 11.07
N VAL A 15 6.43 6.71 10.88
CA VAL A 15 6.12 5.71 11.90
C VAL A 15 7.35 4.89 12.27
N GLN A 16 8.22 4.56 11.31
CA GLN A 16 9.46 3.83 11.60
C GLN A 16 10.40 4.63 12.53
N GLU A 17 10.45 5.96 12.40
CA GLU A 17 11.25 6.81 13.31
C GLU A 17 10.61 6.93 14.69
N VAL A 18 9.28 6.99 14.75
CA VAL A 18 8.53 6.98 16.02
C VAL A 18 8.73 5.64 16.75
N ALA A 19 8.62 4.52 16.04
CA ALA A 19 8.82 3.18 16.57
C ALA A 19 10.24 2.98 17.14
N ARG A 20 11.28 3.50 16.48
CA ARG A 20 12.67 3.45 16.98
C ARG A 20 12.87 4.16 18.32
N ARG A 21 12.02 5.14 18.64
CA ARG A 21 12.06 5.86 19.92
C ARG A 21 11.28 5.16 21.04
N GLY A 22 10.55 4.08 20.72
CA GLY A 22 9.69 3.39 21.68
C GLY A 22 8.49 4.20 22.15
N ILE A 23 8.11 5.25 21.43
CA ILE A 23 6.97 6.11 21.77
C ILE A 23 5.77 5.63 20.96
N PHE A 24 4.63 5.42 21.61
CA PHE A 24 3.36 5.13 20.92
C PHE A 24 2.37 6.28 21.16
N PRO A 25 2.30 7.28 20.26
CA PRO A 25 1.41 8.41 20.46
C PRO A 25 -0.05 7.96 20.49
N GLN A 26 -0.85 8.57 21.37
CA GLN A 26 -2.25 8.21 21.60
C GLN A 26 -3.09 8.17 20.30
N ARG A 27 -2.75 9.00 19.32
CA ARG A 27 -3.42 9.05 18.01
C ARG A 27 -3.29 7.76 17.19
N PHE A 28 -2.42 6.82 17.53
CA PHE A 28 -2.31 5.54 16.84
C PHE A 28 -3.01 4.38 17.56
N ILE A 29 -3.64 4.65 18.71
CA ILE A 29 -4.40 3.65 19.47
C ILE A 29 -5.82 3.60 18.92
N ALA A 30 -6.17 2.50 18.25
CA ALA A 30 -7.57 2.19 17.92
C ALA A 30 -8.26 1.52 19.12
N SER A 31 -9.58 1.70 19.26
CA SER A 31 -10.35 0.97 20.27
C SER A 31 -10.42 -0.50 19.89
N VAL A 32 -9.96 -1.39 20.78
CA VAL A 32 -9.88 -2.85 20.53
C VAL A 32 -11.26 -3.52 20.42
N ALA A 33 -12.34 -2.78 20.71
CA ALA A 33 -13.71 -3.28 20.67
C ALA A 33 -14.20 -3.72 19.28
N GLU A 34 -13.48 -3.37 18.20
CA GLU A 34 -13.90 -3.64 16.81
C GLU A 34 -13.34 -4.96 16.23
N LEU A 35 -12.49 -5.70 16.94
CA LEU A 35 -11.76 -6.86 16.39
C LEU A 35 -12.33 -8.24 16.80
N ALA A 36 -13.41 -8.28 17.57
CA ALA A 36 -14.01 -9.52 18.06
C ALA A 36 -15.10 -10.04 17.11
N GLY A 37 -14.70 -10.46 15.90
CA GLY A 37 -15.55 -11.20 14.96
C GLY A 37 -14.87 -12.49 14.54
N ALA A 38 -15.63 -13.55 14.28
CA ALA A 38 -15.09 -14.76 13.66
C ALA A 38 -14.45 -14.38 12.31
N MET A 39 -13.14 -14.57 12.17
CA MET A 39 -12.45 -14.33 10.91
C MET A 39 -12.83 -15.43 9.92
N GLU A 40 -13.85 -15.19 9.11
CA GLU A 40 -14.06 -15.99 7.90
C GLU A 40 -12.95 -15.67 6.88
N THR A 41 -12.42 -16.70 6.21
CA THR A 41 -11.37 -16.55 5.21
C THR A 41 -11.97 -16.25 3.83
N PRO A 42 -11.46 -15.23 3.09
CA PRO A 42 -11.95 -14.94 1.75
C PRO A 42 -11.81 -16.14 0.79
N PRO A 43 -12.71 -16.29 -0.19
CA PRO A 43 -12.61 -17.32 -1.22
C PRO A 43 -11.27 -17.25 -1.97
N VAL A 44 -10.74 -18.41 -2.37
CA VAL A 44 -9.52 -18.52 -3.17
C VAL A 44 -9.88 -18.86 -4.61
N ILE A 45 -9.38 -18.06 -5.56
CA ILE A 45 -9.55 -18.23 -7.00
C ILE A 45 -8.27 -18.76 -7.63
N ASP A 46 -8.39 -19.79 -8.46
CA ASP A 46 -7.28 -20.44 -9.15
C ASP A 46 -7.16 -19.93 -10.59
N ILE A 47 -6.13 -19.10 -10.85
CA ILE A 47 -5.96 -18.49 -12.17
C ILE A 47 -5.64 -19.54 -13.25
N ALA A 48 -4.97 -20.64 -12.90
CA ALA A 48 -4.69 -21.71 -13.86
C ALA A 48 -5.98 -22.41 -14.32
N LYS A 49 -6.98 -22.53 -13.43
CA LYS A 49 -8.29 -23.07 -13.80
C LYS A 49 -9.08 -22.16 -14.71
N LEU A 50 -8.93 -20.83 -14.57
CA LEU A 50 -9.54 -19.86 -15.50
C LEU A 50 -8.96 -19.95 -16.91
N GLN A 51 -7.73 -20.44 -17.05
CA GLN A 51 -7.05 -20.65 -18.32
C GLN A 51 -7.30 -22.05 -18.92
N SER A 52 -7.91 -22.97 -18.18
CA SER A 52 -8.19 -24.34 -18.63
C SER A 52 -9.63 -24.48 -19.12
N ASP A 53 -9.81 -24.97 -20.34
CA ASP A 53 -11.14 -25.13 -20.95
C ASP A 53 -12.09 -26.02 -20.14
N CYS A 54 -11.55 -27.04 -19.46
CA CYS A 54 -12.36 -28.00 -18.70
C CYS A 54 -12.90 -27.44 -17.37
N SER A 55 -12.22 -26.46 -16.77
CA SER A 55 -12.56 -25.93 -15.43
C SER A 55 -12.93 -24.44 -15.44
N ARG A 56 -12.81 -23.76 -16.58
CA ARG A 56 -12.99 -22.32 -16.69
C ARG A 56 -14.37 -21.86 -16.25
N THR A 57 -15.44 -22.56 -16.65
CA THR A 57 -16.82 -22.17 -16.32
C THR A 57 -17.08 -22.21 -14.82
N GLU A 58 -16.65 -23.29 -14.15
CA GLU A 58 -16.80 -23.46 -12.70
C GLU A 58 -16.01 -22.37 -11.94
N GLU A 59 -14.76 -22.13 -12.34
CA GLU A 59 -13.92 -21.14 -11.67
C GLU A 59 -14.39 -19.71 -11.90
N LEU A 60 -14.93 -19.40 -13.09
CA LEU A 60 -15.57 -18.11 -13.38
C LEU A 60 -16.80 -17.88 -12.51
N GLN A 61 -17.63 -18.91 -12.31
CA GLN A 61 -18.78 -18.83 -11.42
C GLN A 61 -18.34 -18.57 -9.97
N ARG A 62 -17.28 -19.25 -9.52
CA ARG A 62 -16.68 -19.01 -8.20
C ARG A 62 -16.16 -17.58 -8.05
N LEU A 63 -15.47 -17.06 -9.06
CA LEU A 63 -14.98 -15.69 -9.09
C LEU A 63 -16.13 -14.69 -9.01
N ALA A 64 -17.19 -14.88 -9.79
CA ALA A 64 -18.37 -14.01 -9.78
C ALA A 64 -19.07 -14.02 -8.41
N GLN A 65 -19.22 -15.20 -7.80
CA GLN A 65 -19.81 -15.34 -6.47
C GLN A 65 -18.95 -14.68 -5.40
N ALA A 66 -17.63 -14.88 -5.43
CA ALA A 66 -16.71 -14.25 -4.49
C ALA A 66 -16.72 -12.72 -4.63
N ALA A 67 -16.71 -12.20 -5.86
CA ALA A 67 -16.82 -10.76 -6.10
C ALA A 67 -18.15 -10.18 -5.60
N LYS A 68 -19.26 -10.93 -5.74
CA LYS A 68 -20.60 -10.51 -5.32
C LYS A 68 -20.79 -10.54 -3.80
N ASP A 69 -20.42 -11.64 -3.17
CA ASP A 69 -20.73 -11.90 -1.75
C ASP A 69 -19.70 -11.27 -0.82
N TRP A 70 -18.42 -11.29 -1.24
CA TRP A 70 -17.31 -10.82 -0.41
C TRP A 70 -16.75 -9.46 -0.86
N GLY A 71 -16.74 -9.18 -2.17
CA GLY A 71 -15.99 -8.04 -2.71
C GLY A 71 -14.46 -8.18 -2.58
N LEU A 72 -13.98 -9.30 -2.04
CA LEU A 72 -12.57 -9.65 -1.81
C LEU A 72 -12.36 -11.16 -2.03
N PHE A 73 -11.25 -11.52 -2.65
CA PHE A 73 -10.83 -12.91 -2.81
C PHE A 73 -9.32 -12.99 -2.90
N LEU A 74 -8.77 -14.15 -2.53
CA LEU A 74 -7.37 -14.49 -2.73
C LEU A 74 -7.20 -15.14 -4.10
N ILE A 75 -6.01 -15.00 -4.69
CA ILE A 75 -5.67 -15.67 -5.94
C ILE A 75 -4.49 -16.62 -5.72
N LYS A 76 -4.49 -17.76 -6.42
CA LYS A 76 -3.36 -18.70 -6.48
C LYS A 76 -3.08 -19.09 -7.92
N ASN A 77 -1.92 -19.71 -8.15
CA ASN A 77 -1.45 -20.13 -9.48
C ASN A 77 -1.49 -18.99 -10.51
N HIS A 78 -1.22 -17.76 -10.07
CA HIS A 78 -1.34 -16.54 -10.88
C HIS A 78 -0.19 -16.32 -11.86
N GLY A 79 0.84 -17.16 -11.85
CA GLY A 79 1.95 -17.11 -12.82
C GLY A 79 2.89 -15.91 -12.65
N VAL A 80 2.83 -15.19 -11.52
CA VAL A 80 3.68 -14.03 -11.21
C VAL A 80 4.60 -14.39 -10.05
N VAL A 81 5.89 -14.09 -10.19
CA VAL A 81 6.89 -14.22 -9.12
C VAL A 81 6.92 -12.92 -8.32
N LEU A 82 6.83 -12.99 -6.98
CA LEU A 82 6.73 -11.82 -6.12
C LEU A 82 7.90 -11.69 -5.15
N GLU A 83 8.77 -12.70 -5.10
CA GLU A 83 9.88 -12.79 -4.14
C GLU A 83 10.86 -11.63 -4.33
N ASP A 84 11.28 -11.38 -5.57
CA ASP A 84 12.18 -10.27 -5.90
C ASP A 84 11.57 -8.92 -5.54
N ALA A 85 10.28 -8.72 -5.84
CA ALA A 85 9.56 -7.49 -5.48
C ALA A 85 9.51 -7.30 -3.95
N LYS A 86 9.23 -8.35 -3.17
CA LYS A 86 9.22 -8.29 -1.71
C LYS A 86 10.59 -7.89 -1.17
N ASP A 87 11.66 -8.49 -1.67
CA ASP A 87 13.01 -8.29 -1.14
C ASP A 87 13.56 -6.90 -1.48
N VAL A 88 13.23 -6.39 -2.67
CA VAL A 88 13.56 -5.04 -3.10
C VAL A 88 12.80 -3.99 -2.28
N VAL A 89 11.51 -4.20 -2.01
CA VAL A 89 10.73 -3.32 -1.14
C VAL A 89 11.27 -3.33 0.30
N LYS A 90 11.59 -4.50 0.86
CA LYS A 90 12.23 -4.60 2.19
C LYS A 90 13.55 -3.84 2.23
N SER A 91 14.37 -4.00 1.19
CA SER A 91 15.67 -3.33 1.06
C SER A 91 15.52 -1.80 1.02
N PHE A 92 14.50 -1.29 0.34
CA PHE A 92 14.16 0.13 0.38
C PHE A 92 13.79 0.60 1.79
N PHE A 93 12.90 -0.11 2.49
CA PHE A 93 12.46 0.28 3.85
C PHE A 93 13.52 0.09 4.94
N ALA A 94 14.56 -0.69 4.67
CA ALA A 94 15.74 -0.84 5.52
C ALA A 94 16.70 0.37 5.44
N LEU A 95 16.62 1.19 4.38
CA LEU A 95 17.39 2.44 4.26
C LEU A 95 17.04 3.43 5.39
N THR A 96 17.96 4.35 5.66
CA THR A 96 17.71 5.46 6.59
C THR A 96 16.59 6.37 6.08
N PHE A 97 15.96 7.14 6.98
CA PHE A 97 14.96 8.13 6.58
C PHE A 97 15.49 9.11 5.52
N GLU A 98 16.71 9.62 5.72
CA GLU A 98 17.34 10.55 4.78
C GLU A 98 17.58 9.90 3.41
N GLU A 99 18.08 8.66 3.36
CA GLU A 99 18.27 7.96 2.10
C GLU A 99 16.95 7.70 1.37
N LYS A 100 15.90 7.29 2.08
CA LYS A 100 14.56 7.10 1.46
C LYS A 100 14.03 8.41 0.89
N LYS A 101 14.23 9.52 1.59
CA LYS A 101 13.79 10.84 1.14
C LYS A 101 14.59 11.35 -0.07
N LEU A 102 15.90 11.06 -0.13
CA LEU A 102 16.76 11.45 -1.25
C LEU A 102 16.54 10.60 -2.50
N THR A 103 16.12 9.35 -2.33
CA THR A 103 16.01 8.39 -3.43
C THR A 103 14.67 8.40 -4.13
N VAL A 104 13.67 9.09 -3.55
CA VAL A 104 12.30 9.21 -4.06
C VAL A 104 12.05 10.66 -4.49
N GLY A 105 11.68 10.87 -5.75
CA GLY A 105 11.30 12.20 -6.23
C GLY A 105 10.08 12.75 -5.47
N SER A 106 10.14 14.02 -5.01
CA SER A 106 9.02 14.68 -4.36
C SER A 106 8.24 15.56 -5.35
N TYR A 107 6.93 15.29 -5.46
CA TYR A 107 5.98 16.21 -6.07
C TYR A 107 5.51 17.22 -5.04
N ASN A 108 5.72 18.50 -5.30
CA ASN A 108 5.26 19.54 -4.40
C ASN A 108 3.73 19.74 -4.46
N ASN A 109 3.04 19.30 -5.53
CA ASN A 109 1.63 19.63 -5.77
C ASN A 109 0.73 18.46 -6.24
N VAL A 110 1.18 17.20 -6.26
CA VAL A 110 0.40 16.08 -6.83
C VAL A 110 0.36 14.88 -5.86
N ASP A 111 -0.82 14.59 -5.34
CA ASP A 111 -1.37 13.27 -4.98
C ASP A 111 -0.57 12.32 -4.08
N ASN A 112 -0.09 12.75 -2.90
CA ASN A 112 0.49 11.85 -1.88
C ASN A 112 1.58 10.89 -2.41
N MET A 113 2.23 11.27 -3.52
CA MET A 113 3.22 10.44 -4.20
C MET A 113 4.57 10.50 -3.51
N GLY A 114 5.28 9.38 -3.52
CA GLY A 114 6.57 9.20 -2.89
C GLY A 114 6.47 8.63 -1.48
N TYR A 115 7.51 8.85 -0.67
CA TYR A 115 7.66 8.28 0.66
C TYR A 115 7.19 9.25 1.76
N GLY A 116 6.43 8.74 2.74
CA GLY A 116 6.12 9.46 3.98
C GLY A 116 5.13 10.62 3.85
N LYS A 117 4.37 10.68 2.74
CA LYS A 117 3.30 11.66 2.52
C LYS A 117 1.94 11.10 2.94
N ASN A 118 1.82 10.82 4.23
CA ASN A 118 0.54 10.49 4.84
C ASN A 118 -0.09 11.80 5.34
N PHE A 119 -1.24 12.15 4.78
CA PHE A 119 -2.03 13.30 5.19
C PHE A 119 -3.38 12.82 5.70
N VAL A 120 -3.83 13.44 6.77
CA VAL A 120 -5.15 13.17 7.36
C VAL A 120 -6.07 14.37 7.23
N LYS A 121 -7.35 14.09 7.04
CA LYS A 121 -8.41 15.11 6.83
C LYS A 121 -8.87 15.75 8.14
N SER A 122 -8.54 15.15 9.28
CA SER A 122 -8.87 15.64 10.62
C SER A 122 -7.69 15.52 11.58
N GLN A 123 -7.58 16.46 12.52
CA GLN A 123 -6.59 16.38 13.60
C GLN A 123 -6.94 15.32 14.66
N HIS A 124 -8.21 14.91 14.72
CA HIS A 124 -8.76 14.07 15.79
C HIS A 124 -8.94 12.61 15.36
N GLN A 125 -8.73 12.30 14.07
CA GLN A 125 -8.82 10.92 13.61
C GLN A 125 -7.61 10.09 14.09
N PRO A 126 -7.82 8.80 14.40
CA PRO A 126 -6.74 7.85 14.54
C PRO A 126 -5.85 7.81 13.29
N LEU A 127 -4.56 7.57 13.50
CA LEU A 127 -3.54 7.45 12.47
C LEU A 127 -3.20 5.98 12.27
N ASP A 128 -3.03 5.57 11.02
CA ASP A 128 -2.51 4.24 10.70
C ASP A 128 -1.05 4.12 11.17
N TRP A 129 -0.69 3.00 11.82
CA TRP A 129 0.70 2.69 12.19
C TRP A 129 1.50 2.15 10.99
N ILE A 130 1.64 2.97 9.95
CA ILE A 130 2.31 2.59 8.69
C ILE A 130 3.08 3.75 8.07
N ASP A 131 4.19 3.43 7.42
CA ASP A 131 4.82 4.30 6.42
C ASP A 131 4.47 3.78 5.02
N ARG A 132 4.19 4.70 4.08
CA ARG A 132 3.80 4.35 2.70
C ARG A 132 4.80 4.91 1.69
N LEU A 133 5.04 4.13 0.64
CA LEU A 133 5.70 4.55 -0.59
C LEU A 133 4.68 4.40 -1.73
N THR A 134 4.27 5.52 -2.32
CA THR A 134 3.25 5.53 -3.39
C THR A 134 3.90 5.92 -4.71
N MET A 135 3.68 5.14 -5.76
CA MET A 135 4.17 5.42 -7.10
C MET A 135 3.20 4.93 -8.18
N ILE A 136 3.27 5.54 -9.36
CA ILE A 136 2.59 5.04 -10.55
C ILE A 136 3.49 3.98 -11.20
N ALA A 137 3.02 2.73 -11.22
CA ALA A 137 3.79 1.63 -11.78
C ALA A 137 3.63 1.52 -13.31
N ALA A 138 2.43 1.79 -13.83
CA ALA A 138 2.13 1.75 -15.25
C ALA A 138 1.01 2.76 -15.61
N PRO A 139 1.02 3.32 -16.84
CA PRO A 139 2.11 3.24 -17.81
C PRO A 139 3.35 4.02 -17.34
N PRO A 140 4.56 3.77 -17.92
CA PRO A 140 5.76 4.53 -17.57
C PRO A 140 5.54 6.02 -17.76
N VAL A 141 5.81 6.81 -16.73
CA VAL A 141 5.58 8.27 -16.81
C VAL A 141 6.68 8.90 -17.67
N THR A 142 6.31 9.44 -18.82
CA THR A 142 7.24 9.98 -19.84
C THR A 142 7.82 11.35 -19.50
N ASN A 143 7.27 12.05 -18.49
CA ASN A 143 7.52 13.48 -18.28
C ASN A 143 8.63 13.77 -17.24
N GLY A 144 9.66 12.92 -17.11
CA GLY A 144 10.76 13.14 -16.14
C GLY A 144 10.33 12.97 -14.67
N LEU A 145 9.17 12.35 -14.47
CA LEU A 145 8.42 12.24 -13.24
C LEU A 145 8.86 11.00 -12.44
N SER A 146 10.11 11.03 -12.02
CA SER A 146 10.85 9.94 -11.38
C SER A 146 10.43 9.70 -9.91
N VAL A 147 9.24 9.16 -9.66
CA VAL A 147 8.76 8.78 -8.29
C VAL A 147 9.44 7.50 -7.81
N TRP A 148 9.88 6.67 -8.75
CA TRP A 148 10.48 5.37 -8.46
C TRP A 148 11.80 5.55 -7.71
N PRO A 149 12.01 4.87 -6.57
CA PRO A 149 13.27 4.86 -5.86
C PRO A 149 14.46 4.56 -6.79
N HIS A 150 15.54 5.30 -6.62
CA HIS A 150 16.83 4.98 -7.26
C HIS A 150 17.70 4.03 -6.41
N LYS A 151 17.30 3.78 -5.16
CA LYS A 151 17.88 2.76 -4.30
C LYS A 151 16.77 1.84 -3.76
N PRO A 152 17.02 0.53 -3.62
CA PRO A 152 18.15 -0.19 -4.22
C PRO A 152 18.18 -0.07 -5.75
N PRO A 153 19.33 -0.26 -6.42
CA PRO A 153 19.46 -0.03 -7.87
C PRO A 153 18.51 -0.87 -8.72
N ASN A 154 18.11 -2.04 -8.22
CA ASN A 154 17.17 -2.94 -8.88
C ASN A 154 15.69 -2.59 -8.65
N PHE A 155 15.38 -1.49 -7.94
CA PHE A 155 13.99 -1.13 -7.64
C PHE A 155 13.11 -0.90 -8.88
N ARG A 156 13.70 -0.50 -10.00
CA ARG A 156 12.98 -0.26 -11.27
C ARG A 156 12.91 -1.46 -12.21
N PHE A 157 13.63 -2.52 -11.88
CA PHE A 157 13.82 -3.66 -12.78
C PHE A 157 13.10 -4.92 -12.28
N ILE A 158 12.35 -4.79 -11.17
CA ILE A 158 11.37 -5.77 -10.69
C ILE A 158 10.04 -5.61 -11.43
#